data_AF-A0A1V4AS89-F1
#
_entry.id   AF-A0A1V4AS89-F1
#
_cell.length_a   1.000
_cell.length_b   1.000
_cell.length_c   1.000
_cell.angle_alpha   90.00
_cell.angle_beta   90.00
_cell.angle_gamma   90.00
#
_symmetry.space_group_name_H-M   'P 1'
#
loop_
_entity.id
_entity.type
_entity.pdbx_description
1 polymer ?
#
loop_
_entity_poly.entity_id
_entity_poly.type
_entity_poly.pdbx_seq_one_letter_code
_entity_poly.pdbx_strand_id
1 'polypeptide(L)'
;MIMPKSEKLLTLYSEDKPLFHKYNIEQEIEEINCRKIRLPRGGSIVIEQTEALVAIDVNSGKFKEECDPEETAFKTNLKAAKEIARQIRLRDLGGVIVIDFIDMRTESHIHAIEKVITDAMKRDKARTKMLKMSKFGTIELTRQRIRSSLRDVLFEECKFCGGTGYAKTVESLCLNAMRDLKFAIHSPQIAKIEIMANPAVANYLQNQKRKQMIEIEESYNKKIHIFSTANHEFGKIDIRYLNQKDEPVMI
;
A
#
# COMPACT_ATOMS: atom_id res chain seq x y z
N MET A 1 -20.40 -22.66 23.18
CA MET A 1 -21.20 -22.47 21.95
C MET A 1 -21.66 -23.85 21.52
N ILE A 2 -22.90 -24.24 21.81
CA ILE A 2 -23.48 -25.49 21.29
C ILE A 2 -24.82 -25.08 20.70
N MET A 3 -24.95 -25.16 19.38
CA MET A 3 -26.20 -24.93 18.66
C MET A 3 -26.80 -26.29 18.28
N PRO A 4 -27.43 -27.03 19.23
CA PRO A 4 -27.90 -28.40 19.00
C PRO A 4 -28.96 -28.48 17.90
N LYS A 5 -29.68 -27.39 17.62
CA LYS A 5 -30.66 -27.33 16.51
C LYS A 5 -30.03 -27.32 15.12
N SER A 6 -28.73 -27.05 14.99
CA SER A 6 -28.01 -27.02 13.72
C SER A 6 -27.24 -28.30 13.43
N GLU A 7 -27.36 -29.32 14.29
CA GLU A 7 -26.67 -30.61 14.13
C GLU A 7 -27.00 -31.28 12.79
N LYS A 8 -28.26 -31.15 12.33
CA LYS A 8 -28.71 -31.66 11.03
C LYS A 8 -28.12 -30.94 9.80
N LEU A 9 -27.47 -29.80 10.00
CA LEU A 9 -26.79 -29.04 8.93
C LEU A 9 -25.29 -29.39 8.84
N LEU A 10 -24.76 -30.18 9.77
CA LEU A 10 -23.36 -30.58 9.80
C LEU A 10 -23.18 -31.86 8.98
N THR A 11 -22.34 -31.78 7.96
CA THR A 11 -21.92 -32.93 7.15
C THR A 11 -20.40 -33.05 7.20
N LEU A 12 -19.92 -34.27 7.44
CA LEU A 12 -18.48 -34.55 7.42
C LEU A 12 -18.02 -34.66 5.98
N TYR A 13 -17.09 -33.78 5.60
CA TYR A 13 -16.43 -33.85 4.30
C TYR A 13 -15.32 -34.91 4.33
N SER A 14 -15.42 -35.92 3.46
CA SER A 14 -14.57 -37.13 3.47
C SER A 14 -13.91 -37.41 2.11
N GLU A 15 -13.97 -36.46 1.18
CA GLU A 15 -13.35 -36.61 -0.15
C GLU A 15 -11.87 -36.23 -0.12
N ASP A 16 -11.09 -36.83 -1.03
CA ASP A 16 -9.64 -36.62 -1.12
C ASP A 16 -9.25 -35.19 -1.53
N LYS A 17 -10.08 -34.54 -2.35
CA LYS A 17 -9.81 -33.17 -2.80
C LYS A 17 -10.04 -32.21 -1.61
N PRO A 18 -9.15 -31.25 -1.31
CA PRO A 18 -9.40 -30.30 -0.22
C PRO A 18 -10.71 -29.52 -0.40
N LEU A 19 -11.41 -29.26 0.70
CA LEU A 19 -12.76 -28.69 0.72
C LEU A 19 -12.86 -27.38 -0.09
N PHE A 20 -11.97 -26.41 0.16
CA PHE A 20 -12.00 -25.11 -0.53
C PHE A 20 -11.64 -25.22 -2.01
N HIS A 21 -10.74 -26.13 -2.38
CA HIS A 21 -10.44 -26.43 -3.78
C HIS A 21 -11.61 -27.11 -4.50
N LYS A 22 -12.47 -27.88 -3.80
CA LYS A 22 -13.69 -28.43 -4.42
C LYS A 22 -14.68 -27.34 -4.77
N TYR A 23 -14.84 -26.34 -3.90
CA TYR A 23 -15.78 -25.24 -4.09
C TYR A 23 -15.18 -24.01 -4.80
N ASN A 24 -13.94 -24.10 -5.28
CA ASN A 24 -13.18 -23.02 -5.93
C ASN A 24 -13.03 -21.75 -5.06
N ILE A 25 -13.03 -21.91 -3.73
CA ILE A 25 -12.90 -20.81 -2.77
C ILE A 25 -11.43 -20.36 -2.64
N GLU A 26 -10.48 -21.25 -2.94
CA GLU A 26 -9.04 -20.95 -2.79
C GLU A 26 -8.60 -19.72 -3.59
N GLN A 27 -9.07 -19.60 -4.83
CA GLN A 27 -8.79 -18.44 -5.68
C GLN A 27 -9.36 -17.15 -5.07
N GLU A 28 -10.57 -17.22 -4.50
CA GLU A 28 -11.15 -16.07 -3.82
C GLU A 28 -10.34 -15.68 -2.58
N ILE A 29 -9.79 -16.65 -1.84
CA ILE A 29 -8.94 -16.41 -0.66
C ILE A 29 -7.65 -15.70 -1.06
N GLU A 30 -6.99 -16.11 -2.15
CA GLU A 30 -5.79 -15.42 -2.65
C GLU A 30 -6.11 -13.98 -3.07
N GLU A 31 -7.26 -13.75 -3.70
CA GLU A 31 -7.72 -12.43 -4.14
C GLU A 31 -8.10 -11.48 -2.97
N ILE A 32 -8.36 -12.00 -1.76
CA ILE A 32 -8.64 -11.18 -0.56
C ILE A 32 -7.48 -10.24 -0.24
N ASN A 33 -6.24 -10.57 -0.61
CA ASN A 33 -5.10 -9.70 -0.33
C ASN A 33 -4.73 -8.77 -1.50
N CYS A 34 -5.36 -8.94 -2.66
CA CYS A 34 -5.07 -8.09 -3.82
C CYS A 34 -5.54 -6.66 -3.55
N ARG A 35 -4.70 -5.66 -3.87
CA ARG A 35 -5.09 -4.24 -3.84
C ARG A 35 -6.20 -3.92 -4.83
N LYS A 36 -6.20 -4.58 -5.99
CA LYS A 36 -7.15 -4.35 -7.08
C LYS A 36 -7.99 -5.60 -7.34
N ILE A 37 -9.31 -5.45 -7.31
CA ILE A 37 -10.27 -6.53 -7.56
C ILE A 37 -11.05 -6.20 -8.83
N ARG A 38 -11.20 -7.18 -9.72
CA ARG A 38 -11.94 -7.00 -10.98
C ARG A 38 -13.43 -7.25 -10.76
N LEU A 39 -14.27 -6.41 -11.35
CA LEU A 39 -15.72 -6.58 -11.29
C LEU A 39 -16.23 -7.43 -12.48
N PRO A 40 -17.36 -8.14 -12.32
CA PRO A 40 -18.00 -8.85 -13.42
C PRO A 40 -18.41 -7.91 -14.56
N ARG A 41 -18.06 -8.29 -15.80
CA ARG A 41 -18.30 -7.49 -17.02
C ARG A 41 -17.65 -6.09 -16.95
N GLY A 42 -16.35 -6.06 -16.69
CA GLY A 42 -15.55 -4.82 -16.73
C GLY A 42 -15.61 -3.99 -15.44
N GLY A 43 -14.60 -3.13 -15.28
CA GLY A 43 -14.38 -2.33 -14.08
C GLY A 43 -13.53 -3.01 -13.00
N SER A 44 -13.15 -2.24 -12.00
CA SER A 44 -12.34 -2.71 -10.87
C SER A 44 -12.50 -1.80 -9.67
N ILE A 45 -12.41 -2.38 -8.47
CA ILE A 45 -12.27 -1.63 -7.23
C ILE A 45 -10.82 -1.71 -6.74
N VAL A 46 -10.32 -0.62 -6.20
CA VAL A 46 -8.99 -0.52 -5.59
C VAL A 46 -9.18 -0.24 -4.11
N ILE A 47 -8.62 -1.08 -3.24
CA ILE A 47 -8.76 -0.94 -1.79
C ILE A 47 -7.38 -0.57 -1.22
N GLU A 48 -7.32 0.56 -0.54
CA GLU A 48 -6.12 1.05 0.15
C GLU A 48 -6.39 1.22 1.63
N GLN A 49 -5.64 0.47 2.44
CA GLN A 49 -5.66 0.63 3.89
C GLN A 49 -4.50 1.54 4.29
N THR A 50 -4.86 2.71 4.81
CA THR A 50 -3.94 3.68 5.42
C THR A 50 -3.95 3.51 6.94
N GLU A 51 -3.16 4.34 7.65
CA GLU A 51 -3.11 4.35 9.11
C GLU A 51 -4.47 4.68 9.75
N ALA A 52 -5.16 5.70 9.23
CA ALA A 52 -6.39 6.23 9.84
C ALA A 52 -7.68 5.67 9.22
N LEU A 53 -7.67 5.39 7.92
CA LEU A 53 -8.86 5.01 7.17
C LEU A 53 -8.58 4.01 6.04
N VAL A 54 -9.64 3.40 5.54
CA VAL A 54 -9.62 2.62 4.31
C VAL A 54 -10.22 3.45 3.18
N ALA A 55 -9.46 3.69 2.12
CA ALA A 55 -9.94 4.31 0.90
C ALA A 55 -10.28 3.24 -0.13
N ILE A 56 -11.42 3.38 -0.81
CA ILE A 56 -11.86 2.46 -1.86
C ILE A 56 -12.21 3.27 -3.09
N ASP A 57 -11.56 3.00 -4.21
CA ASP A 57 -11.75 3.70 -5.49
C ASP A 57 -12.41 2.77 -6.52
N VAL A 58 -13.38 3.29 -7.28
CA VAL A 58 -14.16 2.54 -8.28
C VAL A 58 -13.80 3.01 -9.69
N ASN A 59 -13.33 2.08 -10.51
CA ASN A 59 -12.98 2.33 -11.90
C ASN A 59 -13.89 1.56 -12.86
N SER A 60 -14.39 2.19 -13.92
CA SER A 60 -15.11 1.53 -15.02
C SER A 60 -14.20 0.76 -15.98
N GLY A 61 -12.90 1.08 -16.01
CA GLY A 61 -11.93 0.45 -16.90
C GLY A 61 -12.22 0.74 -18.39
N LYS A 62 -11.82 -0.17 -19.29
CA LYS A 62 -12.07 -0.03 -20.75
C LYS A 62 -13.50 -0.38 -21.18
N PHE A 63 -14.42 -0.49 -20.22
CA PHE A 63 -15.75 -1.03 -20.48
C PHE A 63 -16.72 0.08 -20.87
N LYS A 64 -17.16 0.08 -22.13
CA LYS A 64 -18.21 0.94 -22.66
C LYS A 64 -19.26 0.04 -23.30
N GLU A 65 -20.16 -0.52 -22.50
CA GLU A 65 -21.28 -1.32 -23.00
C GLU A 65 -22.35 -0.44 -23.66
N GLU A 66 -22.47 0.83 -23.21
CA GLU A 66 -23.57 1.71 -23.59
C GLU A 66 -23.07 3.01 -24.21
N CYS A 67 -23.90 3.58 -25.09
CA CYS A 67 -23.64 4.89 -25.68
C CYS A 67 -23.69 6.01 -24.64
N ASP A 68 -24.39 5.81 -23.52
CA ASP A 68 -24.48 6.77 -22.42
C ASP A 68 -23.43 6.49 -21.32
N PRO A 69 -22.47 7.40 -21.10
CA PRO A 69 -21.51 7.32 -20.01
C PRO A 69 -22.16 7.28 -18.62
N GLU A 70 -23.30 7.93 -18.42
CA GLU A 70 -23.95 8.02 -17.11
C GLU A 70 -24.56 6.67 -16.69
N GLU A 71 -25.21 5.97 -17.60
CA GLU A 71 -25.79 4.65 -17.34
C GLU A 71 -24.69 3.60 -17.08
N THR A 72 -23.57 3.68 -17.82
CA THR A 72 -22.39 2.84 -17.59
C THR A 72 -21.78 3.06 -16.20
N ALA A 73 -21.66 4.33 -15.77
CA ALA A 73 -21.16 4.68 -14.44
C ALA A 73 -22.08 4.12 -13.34
N PHE A 74 -23.39 4.31 -13.48
CA PHE A 74 -24.38 3.81 -12.53
C PHE A 74 -24.32 2.28 -12.38
N LYS A 75 -24.32 1.53 -13.49
CA LYS A 75 -24.23 0.06 -13.48
C LYS A 75 -22.92 -0.44 -12.85
N THR A 76 -21.81 0.25 -13.13
CA THR A 76 -20.51 -0.07 -12.53
C THR A 76 -20.55 0.14 -11.02
N ASN A 77 -21.05 1.29 -10.57
CA ASN A 77 -21.15 1.62 -9.15
C ASN A 77 -22.08 0.65 -8.39
N LEU A 78 -23.20 0.19 -8.98
CA LEU A 78 -24.06 -0.82 -8.36
C LEU A 78 -23.36 -2.16 -8.13
N LYS A 79 -22.53 -2.60 -9.08
CA LYS A 79 -21.73 -3.82 -8.94
C LYS A 79 -20.65 -3.62 -7.89
N ALA A 80 -19.94 -2.49 -7.96
CA ALA A 80 -18.92 -2.12 -7.00
C ALA A 80 -19.48 -2.09 -5.57
N ALA A 81 -20.64 -1.47 -5.34
CA ALA A 81 -21.30 -1.41 -4.03
C ALA A 81 -21.50 -2.79 -3.38
N LYS A 82 -21.96 -3.78 -4.15
CA LYS A 82 -22.14 -5.15 -3.66
C LYS A 82 -20.81 -5.82 -3.33
N GLU A 83 -19.81 -5.63 -4.20
CA GLU A 83 -18.48 -6.22 -4.02
C GLU A 83 -17.72 -5.58 -2.86
N ILE A 84 -17.81 -4.26 -2.71
CA ILE A 84 -17.21 -3.51 -1.60
C ILE A 84 -17.76 -4.02 -0.26
N ALA A 85 -19.08 -4.16 -0.13
CA ALA A 85 -19.68 -4.72 1.07
C ALA A 85 -19.22 -6.17 1.35
N ARG A 86 -19.01 -6.97 0.30
CA ARG A 86 -18.45 -8.33 0.42
C ARG A 86 -17.00 -8.29 0.92
N GLN A 87 -16.17 -7.44 0.33
CA GLN A 87 -14.74 -7.31 0.64
C GLN A 87 -14.50 -6.73 2.02
N ILE A 88 -15.31 -5.77 2.48
CA ILE A 88 -15.26 -5.25 3.85
C ILE A 88 -15.41 -6.38 4.87
N ARG A 89 -16.31 -7.34 4.61
CA ARG A 89 -16.50 -8.51 5.48
C ARG A 89 -15.37 -9.53 5.35
N LEU A 90 -14.98 -9.86 4.12
CA LEU A 90 -13.94 -10.87 3.88
C LEU A 90 -12.59 -10.45 4.44
N ARG A 91 -12.23 -9.17 4.32
CA ARG A 91 -10.96 -8.59 4.81
C ARG A 91 -11.03 -8.13 6.27
N ASP A 92 -12.20 -8.22 6.90
CA ASP A 92 -12.54 -7.63 8.21
C ASP A 92 -12.09 -6.16 8.36
N LEU A 93 -12.35 -5.35 7.33
CA LEU A 93 -11.98 -3.92 7.32
C LEU A 93 -12.79 -3.18 8.39
N GLY A 94 -12.13 -2.39 9.23
CA GLY A 94 -12.81 -1.67 10.30
C GLY A 94 -12.15 -0.33 10.62
N GLY A 95 -12.92 0.53 11.28
CA GLY A 95 -12.62 1.96 11.39
C GLY A 95 -13.40 2.76 10.35
N VAL A 96 -12.81 3.88 9.92
CA VAL A 96 -13.38 4.75 8.89
C VAL A 96 -13.09 4.16 7.52
N ILE A 97 -14.12 4.07 6.68
CA ILE A 97 -14.03 3.60 5.30
C ILE A 97 -14.65 4.67 4.41
N VAL A 98 -13.90 5.12 3.42
CA VAL A 98 -14.31 6.12 2.43
C VAL A 98 -14.34 5.44 1.07
N ILE A 99 -15.48 5.55 0.38
CA ILE A 99 -15.70 4.95 -0.93
C ILE A 99 -15.87 6.08 -1.94
N ASP A 100 -14.98 6.14 -2.91
CA ASP A 100 -15.00 7.06 -4.05
C ASP A 100 -15.66 6.36 -5.25
N PHE A 101 -16.89 6.75 -5.55
CA PHE A 101 -17.66 6.20 -6.66
C PHE A 101 -17.46 7.05 -7.91
N ILE A 102 -17.71 6.46 -9.09
CA ILE A 102 -17.70 7.22 -10.33
C ILE A 102 -18.80 8.29 -10.27
N ASP A 103 -18.48 9.52 -10.66
CA ASP A 103 -19.39 10.65 -10.67
C ASP A 103 -20.73 10.33 -11.36
N MET A 104 -21.83 10.71 -10.72
CA MET A 104 -23.18 10.61 -11.24
C MET A 104 -23.93 11.92 -10.97
N ARG A 105 -24.80 12.33 -11.90
CA ARG A 105 -25.58 13.56 -11.77
C ARG A 105 -27.00 13.29 -11.27
N THR A 106 -27.55 12.15 -11.66
CA THR A 106 -28.91 11.77 -11.33
C THR A 106 -29.06 11.35 -9.86
N GLU A 107 -29.87 12.08 -9.09
CA GLU A 107 -30.09 11.79 -7.66
C GLU A 107 -30.69 10.39 -7.40
N SER A 108 -31.54 9.89 -8.31
CA SER A 108 -32.13 8.55 -8.16
C SER A 108 -31.07 7.44 -8.21
N HIS A 109 -30.00 7.63 -9.00
CA HIS A 109 -28.86 6.72 -9.07
C HIS A 109 -28.07 6.70 -7.76
N ILE A 110 -27.82 7.87 -7.17
CA ILE A 110 -27.14 8.01 -5.89
C ILE A 110 -27.92 7.28 -4.78
N HIS A 111 -29.22 7.55 -4.67
CA HIS A 111 -30.08 6.89 -3.68
C HIS A 111 -30.14 5.36 -3.86
N ALA A 112 -30.13 4.87 -5.10
CA ALA A 112 -30.10 3.44 -5.38
C ALA A 112 -28.80 2.78 -4.90
N ILE A 113 -27.65 3.45 -5.07
CA ILE A 113 -26.34 2.94 -4.60
C ILE A 113 -26.29 2.93 -3.07
N GLU A 114 -26.70 4.01 -2.41
CA GLU A 114 -26.78 4.07 -0.94
C GLU A 114 -27.63 2.91 -0.37
N LYS A 115 -28.79 2.66 -1.01
CA LYS A 115 -29.68 1.56 -0.62
C LYS A 115 -29.00 0.20 -0.78
N VAL A 116 -28.32 -0.03 -1.90
CA VAL A 116 -27.62 -1.30 -2.18
C VAL A 116 -26.50 -1.55 -1.17
N ILE A 117 -25.71 -0.54 -0.82
CA ILE A 117 -24.65 -0.70 0.21
C ILE A 117 -25.30 -1.00 1.56
N THR A 118 -26.31 -0.22 1.95
CA THR A 118 -27.02 -0.42 3.22
C THR A 118 -27.58 -1.83 3.33
N ASP A 119 -28.27 -2.32 2.29
CA ASP A 119 -28.83 -3.66 2.26
C ASP A 119 -27.75 -4.75 2.25
N ALA A 120 -26.64 -4.53 1.54
CA ALA A 120 -25.52 -5.46 1.52
C ALA A 120 -24.79 -5.55 2.87
N MET A 121 -24.75 -4.47 3.65
CA MET A 121 -24.11 -4.40 4.97
C MET A 121 -24.98 -4.95 6.09
N LYS A 122 -26.31 -5.12 5.92
CA LYS A 122 -27.19 -5.77 6.92
C LYS A 122 -26.78 -7.20 7.27
N ARG A 123 -26.05 -7.88 6.37
CA ARG A 123 -25.51 -9.23 6.58
C ARG A 123 -24.24 -9.24 7.43
N ASP A 124 -23.65 -8.08 7.70
CA ASP A 124 -22.47 -7.96 8.53
C ASP A 124 -22.83 -8.12 10.01
N LYS A 125 -21.95 -8.79 10.76
CA LYS A 125 -22.09 -8.94 12.21
C LYS A 125 -21.60 -7.69 12.94
N ALA A 126 -20.69 -6.92 12.33
CA ALA A 126 -20.16 -5.70 12.89
C ALA A 126 -21.18 -4.56 12.79
N ARG A 127 -21.21 -3.70 13.81
CA ARG A 127 -22.02 -2.48 13.76
C ARG A 127 -21.44 -1.53 12.72
N THR A 128 -22.28 -1.09 11.81
CA THR A 128 -21.92 -0.17 10.73
C THR A 128 -22.80 1.06 10.76
N LYS A 129 -22.20 2.25 10.61
CA LYS A 129 -22.93 3.50 10.39
C LYS A 129 -22.46 4.10 9.07
N MET A 130 -23.38 4.40 8.17
CA MET A 130 -23.09 4.96 6.85
C MET A 130 -23.75 6.34 6.74
N LEU A 131 -23.03 7.31 6.20
CA LEU A 131 -23.57 8.61 5.84
C LEU A 131 -24.13 8.58 4.42
N LYS A 132 -24.92 9.60 4.06
CA LYS A 132 -25.30 9.83 2.66
C LYS A 132 -24.07 10.20 1.84
N MET A 133 -24.16 10.04 0.52
CA MET A 133 -23.13 10.49 -0.40
C MET A 133 -22.86 11.98 -0.21
N SER A 134 -21.57 12.31 -0.08
CA SER A 134 -21.10 13.66 0.13
C SER A 134 -21.24 14.49 -1.15
N LYS A 135 -21.09 15.81 -1.02
CA LYS A 135 -21.03 16.71 -2.17
C LYS A 135 -19.80 16.47 -3.05
N PHE A 136 -18.81 15.73 -2.55
CA PHE A 136 -17.61 15.37 -3.28
C PHE A 136 -17.72 13.98 -3.96
N GLY A 137 -18.90 13.36 -3.96
CA GLY A 137 -19.10 12.06 -4.61
C GLY A 137 -18.63 10.85 -3.78
N THR A 138 -18.27 11.06 -2.51
CA THR A 138 -17.80 9.99 -1.63
C THR A 138 -18.88 9.47 -0.69
N ILE A 139 -18.86 8.18 -0.37
CA ILE A 139 -19.66 7.59 0.71
C ILE A 139 -18.75 7.24 1.88
N GLU A 140 -19.09 7.76 3.06
CA GLU A 140 -18.34 7.54 4.29
C GLU A 140 -19.11 6.60 5.20
N LEU A 141 -18.41 5.60 5.73
CA LEU A 141 -18.96 4.70 6.73
C LEU A 141 -17.95 4.35 7.82
N THR A 142 -18.47 4.05 8.99
CA THR A 142 -17.70 3.51 10.11
C THR A 142 -18.16 2.09 10.38
N ARG A 143 -17.19 1.18 10.54
CA ARG A 143 -17.44 -0.22 10.91
C ARG A 143 -16.67 -0.56 12.18
N GLN A 144 -17.35 -1.13 13.16
CA GLN A 144 -16.74 -1.58 14.40
C GLN A 144 -15.66 -2.64 14.11
N ARG A 145 -14.44 -2.45 14.63
CA ARG A 145 -13.39 -3.47 14.60
C ARG A 145 -13.74 -4.59 15.59
N ILE A 146 -13.94 -5.81 15.09
CA ILE A 146 -14.21 -6.98 15.93
C ILE A 146 -12.89 -7.72 16.25
N ARG A 147 -11.97 -7.77 15.29
CA ARG A 147 -10.66 -8.43 15.38
C ARG A 147 -9.58 -7.56 14.72
N SER A 148 -8.32 -7.96 14.86
CA SER A 148 -7.23 -7.45 14.03
C SER A 148 -7.55 -7.72 12.56
N SER A 149 -7.17 -6.82 11.66
CA SER A 149 -7.48 -7.00 10.24
C SER A 149 -6.72 -8.21 9.69
N LEU A 150 -7.21 -8.84 8.61
CA LEU A 150 -6.49 -9.97 8.01
C LEU A 150 -5.06 -9.60 7.61
N ARG A 151 -4.84 -8.34 7.22
CA ARG A 151 -3.51 -7.84 6.85
C ARG A 151 -2.54 -7.90 8.03
N ASP A 152 -2.98 -7.52 9.21
CA ASP A 152 -2.16 -7.50 10.43
C ASP A 152 -1.78 -8.91 10.90
N VAL A 153 -2.58 -9.92 10.53
CA VAL A 153 -2.32 -11.32 10.87
C VAL A 153 -1.40 -12.00 9.86
N LEU A 154 -1.49 -11.61 8.59
CA LEU A 154 -0.80 -12.29 7.48
C LEU A 154 0.51 -11.61 7.04
N PHE A 155 0.68 -10.33 7.30
CA PHE A 155 1.81 -9.55 6.79
C PHE A 155 2.57 -8.83 7.90
N GLU A 156 3.89 -8.74 7.74
CA GLU A 156 4.74 -7.84 8.50
C GLU A 156 4.98 -6.55 7.72
N GLU A 157 5.29 -5.48 8.44
CA GLU A 157 5.67 -4.21 7.82
C GLU A 157 6.96 -4.37 7.00
N CYS A 158 7.00 -3.74 5.83
CA CYS A 158 8.18 -3.79 4.98
C CYS A 158 9.37 -3.09 5.67
N LYS A 159 10.39 -3.87 6.01
CA LYS A 159 11.61 -3.40 6.71
C LYS A 159 12.42 -2.38 5.91
N PHE A 160 12.22 -2.32 4.59
CA PHE A 160 12.93 -1.38 3.71
C PHE A 160 12.27 0.00 3.64
N CYS A 161 10.95 0.04 3.47
CA CYS A 161 10.22 1.30 3.26
C CYS A 161 9.42 1.75 4.48
N GLY A 162 9.43 1.00 5.58
CA GLY A 162 8.63 1.30 6.78
C GLY A 162 7.15 1.43 6.42
N GLY A 163 6.64 0.46 5.66
CA GLY A 163 5.23 0.44 5.26
C GLY A 163 4.80 1.46 4.19
N THR A 164 5.66 2.42 3.80
CA THR A 164 5.27 3.49 2.84
C THR A 164 4.99 2.99 1.42
N GLY A 165 5.55 1.84 1.04
CA GLY A 165 5.45 1.31 -0.33
C GLY A 165 6.30 2.05 -1.37
N TYR A 166 7.07 3.06 -0.95
CA TYR A 166 7.95 3.84 -1.81
C TYR A 166 9.39 3.81 -1.30
N ALA A 167 10.36 3.84 -2.21
CA ALA A 167 11.77 3.98 -1.88
C ALA A 167 12.34 5.24 -2.55
N LYS A 168 13.30 5.90 -1.89
CA LYS A 168 14.00 7.04 -2.51
C LYS A 168 14.71 6.59 -3.78
N THR A 169 14.68 7.44 -4.80
CA THR A 169 15.43 7.20 -6.04
C THR A 169 16.94 7.26 -5.77
N VAL A 170 17.74 6.61 -6.62
CA VAL A 170 19.21 6.64 -6.55
C VAL A 170 19.72 8.08 -6.52
N GLU A 171 19.16 8.94 -7.34
CA GLU A 171 19.53 10.35 -7.44
C GLU A 171 19.25 11.10 -6.13
N SER A 172 18.07 10.89 -5.54
CA SER A 172 17.69 11.49 -4.25
C SER A 172 18.60 11.02 -3.12
N LEU A 173 18.94 9.72 -3.10
CA LEU A 173 19.88 9.15 -2.13
C LEU A 173 21.27 9.77 -2.28
N CYS A 174 21.78 9.86 -3.51
CA CYS A 174 23.07 10.47 -3.78
C CYS A 174 23.09 11.94 -3.35
N LEU A 175 22.05 12.71 -3.66
CA LEU A 175 21.97 14.11 -3.25
C LEU A 175 21.94 14.29 -1.72
N ASN A 176 21.30 13.39 -0.98
CA ASN A 176 21.36 13.40 0.48
C ASN A 176 22.79 13.12 0.97
N ALA A 177 23.44 12.07 0.46
CA ALA A 177 24.84 11.79 0.78
C ALA A 177 25.75 12.99 0.47
N MET A 178 25.58 13.66 -0.68
CA MET A 178 26.33 14.88 -1.01
C MET A 178 26.14 15.98 0.04
N ARG A 179 24.93 16.16 0.58
CA ARG A 179 24.65 17.17 1.60
C ARG A 179 25.32 16.80 2.92
N ASP A 180 25.23 15.54 3.32
CA ASP A 180 25.85 15.04 4.55
C ASP A 180 27.38 15.16 4.49
N LEU A 181 27.97 14.83 3.33
CA LEU A 181 29.39 15.04 3.05
C LEU A 181 29.77 16.51 3.19
N LYS A 182 29.02 17.43 2.57
CA LYS A 182 29.30 18.87 2.65
C LYS A 182 29.20 19.39 4.09
N PHE A 183 28.28 18.87 4.89
CA PHE A 183 28.20 19.23 6.30
C PHE A 183 29.42 18.71 7.08
N ALA A 184 29.73 17.43 6.93
CA ALA A 184 30.83 16.77 7.63
C ALA A 184 32.21 17.32 7.26
N ILE A 185 32.40 17.75 6.02
CA ILE A 185 33.73 18.11 5.52
C ILE A 185 34.33 19.35 6.19
N HIS A 186 33.52 20.17 6.85
CA HIS A 186 34.01 21.31 7.63
C HIS A 186 34.63 20.90 8.98
N SER A 187 34.40 19.68 9.48
CA SER A 187 34.97 19.24 10.75
C SER A 187 36.46 18.93 10.62
N PRO A 188 37.36 19.58 11.40
CA PRO A 188 38.81 19.42 11.27
C PRO A 188 39.31 18.04 11.73
N GLN A 189 38.52 17.31 12.51
CA GLN A 189 38.89 15.99 13.03
C GLN A 189 38.79 14.89 11.97
N ILE A 190 38.04 15.14 10.90
CA ILE A 190 37.80 14.17 9.83
C ILE A 190 38.89 14.34 8.78
N ALA A 191 39.58 13.26 8.46
CA ALA A 191 40.58 13.18 7.39
C ALA A 191 40.10 12.33 6.21
N LYS A 192 39.26 11.34 6.48
CA LYS A 192 38.78 10.36 5.50
C LYS A 192 37.29 10.09 5.70
N ILE A 193 36.59 9.90 4.59
CA ILE A 193 35.17 9.59 4.57
C ILE A 193 34.95 8.32 3.77
N GLU A 194 34.24 7.36 4.33
CA GLU A 194 33.88 6.12 3.67
C GLU A 194 32.37 6.07 3.47
N ILE A 195 31.94 5.89 2.23
CA ILE A 195 30.53 5.79 1.83
C ILE A 195 30.30 4.35 1.41
N MET A 196 29.40 3.66 2.09
CA MET A 196 28.97 2.31 1.74
C MET A 196 27.53 2.36 1.23
N ALA A 197 27.31 1.81 0.04
CA ALA A 197 25.99 1.81 -0.59
C ALA A 197 25.77 0.60 -1.51
N ASN A 198 24.54 0.45 -2.00
CA ASN A 198 24.21 -0.50 -3.06
C ASN A 198 24.96 -0.13 -4.36
N PRO A 199 25.37 -1.11 -5.21
CA PRO A 199 26.01 -0.88 -6.50
C PRO A 199 25.40 0.24 -7.36
N ALA A 200 24.08 0.36 -7.44
CA ALA A 200 23.44 1.40 -8.25
C ALA A 200 23.79 2.81 -7.76
N VAL A 201 23.81 3.01 -6.44
CA VAL A 201 24.14 4.29 -5.79
C VAL A 201 25.63 4.58 -5.90
N ALA A 202 26.48 3.59 -5.61
CA ALA A 202 27.93 3.73 -5.73
C ALA A 202 28.35 4.10 -7.17
N ASN A 203 27.79 3.41 -8.17
CA ASN A 203 28.03 3.73 -9.58
C ASN A 203 27.57 5.14 -9.95
N TYR A 204 26.42 5.58 -9.43
CA TYR A 204 25.94 6.94 -9.70
C TYR A 204 26.87 7.99 -9.09
N LEU A 205 27.35 7.79 -7.86
CA LEU A 205 28.31 8.70 -7.22
C LEU A 205 29.64 8.74 -7.98
N GLN A 206 30.18 7.59 -8.35
CA GLN A 206 31.49 7.47 -9.01
C GLN A 206 31.50 7.91 -10.48
N ASN A 207 30.34 7.95 -11.15
CA ASN A 207 30.24 8.35 -12.55
C ASN A 207 29.56 9.71 -12.72
N GLN A 208 28.30 9.83 -12.31
CA GLN A 208 27.49 11.03 -12.53
C GLN A 208 27.87 12.18 -11.60
N LYS A 209 28.33 11.85 -10.38
CA LYS A 209 28.75 12.84 -9.37
C LYS A 209 30.27 12.92 -9.19
N ARG A 210 31.03 12.28 -10.10
CA ARG A 210 32.50 12.20 -10.02
C ARG A 210 33.18 13.55 -9.87
N LYS A 211 32.83 14.52 -10.73
CA LYS A 211 33.43 15.86 -10.71
C LYS A 211 33.23 16.53 -9.35
N GLN A 212 32.01 16.42 -8.81
CA GLN A 212 31.63 17.00 -7.53
C GLN A 212 32.32 16.30 -6.36
N MET A 213 32.58 14.99 -6.45
CA MET A 213 33.39 14.28 -5.45
C MET A 213 34.84 14.79 -5.44
N ILE A 214 35.46 14.90 -6.61
CA ILE A 214 36.84 15.37 -6.74
C ILE A 214 36.98 16.81 -6.25
N GLU A 215 36.06 17.71 -6.64
CA GLU A 215 36.04 19.10 -6.16
C GLU A 215 35.98 19.18 -4.63
N ILE A 216 35.20 18.30 -4.00
CA ILE A 216 35.06 18.22 -2.54
C ILE A 216 36.36 17.68 -1.89
N GLU A 217 36.98 16.66 -2.47
CA GLU A 217 38.27 16.12 -1.98
C GLU A 217 39.39 17.17 -2.05
N GLU A 218 39.52 17.87 -3.19
CA GLU A 218 40.56 18.87 -3.44
C GLU A 218 40.38 20.12 -2.57
N SER A 219 39.15 20.64 -2.46
CA SER A 219 38.88 21.89 -1.74
C SER A 219 39.16 21.79 -0.24
N TYR A 220 39.00 20.61 0.35
CA TYR A 220 39.13 20.38 1.79
C TYR A 220 40.31 19.47 2.17
N ASN A 221 41.07 18.99 1.19
CA ASN A 221 42.21 18.09 1.35
C ASN A 221 41.85 16.83 2.19
N LYS A 222 40.73 16.18 1.85
CA LYS A 222 40.26 14.93 2.50
C LYS A 222 40.03 13.84 1.46
N LYS A 223 40.08 12.58 1.90
CA LYS A 223 39.86 11.41 1.04
C LYS A 223 38.44 10.89 1.16
N ILE A 224 37.79 10.59 0.03
CA ILE A 224 36.46 9.98 -0.05
C ILE A 224 36.60 8.60 -0.71
N HIS A 225 36.26 7.55 0.03
CA HIS A 225 36.20 6.19 -0.49
C HIS A 225 34.75 5.75 -0.63
N ILE A 226 34.39 5.25 -1.82
CA ILE A 226 33.04 4.77 -2.11
C ILE A 226 33.12 3.26 -2.29
N PHE A 227 32.48 2.52 -1.37
CA PHE A 227 32.36 1.08 -1.40
C PHE A 227 30.97 0.66 -1.85
N SER A 228 30.92 -0.37 -2.68
CA SER A 228 29.66 -1.00 -3.11
C SER A 228 29.52 -2.38 -2.49
N THR A 229 28.38 -2.67 -1.87
CA THR A 229 28.07 -4.01 -1.37
C THR A 229 26.68 -4.44 -1.80
N ALA A 230 26.55 -5.67 -2.31
CA ALA A 230 25.28 -6.20 -2.80
C ALA A 230 24.25 -6.41 -1.67
N ASN A 231 24.72 -6.63 -0.45
CA ASN A 231 23.87 -6.87 0.73
C ASN A 231 23.53 -5.57 1.49
N HIS A 232 23.73 -4.40 0.90
CA HIS A 232 23.36 -3.15 1.54
C HIS A 232 21.83 -3.00 1.59
N GLU A 233 21.31 -2.49 2.70
CA GLU A 233 19.89 -2.16 2.80
C GLU A 233 19.46 -1.19 1.69
N PHE A 234 18.38 -1.53 1.00
CA PHE A 234 17.85 -0.74 -0.10
C PHE A 234 17.34 0.61 0.44
N GLY A 235 17.71 1.71 -0.21
CA GLY A 235 17.29 3.04 0.23
C GLY A 235 18.10 3.65 1.37
N LYS A 236 19.18 2.99 1.83
CA LYS A 236 20.12 3.55 2.80
C LYS A 236 21.52 3.71 2.22
N ILE A 237 22.26 4.64 2.79
CA ILE A 237 23.68 4.87 2.55
C ILE A 237 24.32 5.01 3.93
N ASP A 238 25.35 4.22 4.19
CA ASP A 238 26.12 4.34 5.42
C ASP A 238 27.35 5.20 5.15
N ILE A 239 27.51 6.28 5.91
CA ILE A 239 28.66 7.17 5.81
C ILE A 239 29.44 7.08 7.12
N ARG A 240 30.72 6.71 7.03
CA ARG A 240 31.65 6.68 8.16
C ARG A 240 32.67 7.79 8.00
N TYR A 241 32.88 8.53 9.07
CA TYR A 241 33.86 9.60 9.13
C TYR A 241 35.03 9.15 9.97
N LEU A 242 36.24 9.26 9.44
CA LEU A 242 37.45 8.73 10.05
C LEU A 242 38.48 9.84 10.25
N ASN A 243 39.21 9.78 11.36
CA ASN A 243 40.35 10.67 11.63
C ASN A 243 41.62 10.17 10.89
N GLN A 244 42.76 10.84 11.10
CA GLN A 244 44.03 10.45 10.47
C GLN A 244 44.56 9.07 10.90
N LYS A 245 44.05 8.50 12.00
CA LYS A 245 44.40 7.18 12.53
C LYS A 245 43.37 6.11 12.16
N ASP A 246 42.46 6.39 11.23
CA ASP A 246 41.32 5.52 10.85
C ASP A 246 40.36 5.21 12.02
N GLU A 247 40.29 6.07 13.05
CA GLU A 247 39.32 5.93 14.13
C GLU A 247 38.01 6.68 13.77
N PRO A 248 36.84 6.12 14.13
CA PRO A 248 35.55 6.74 13.83
C PRO A 248 35.37 8.06 14.59
N VAL A 249 34.95 9.09 13.86
CA VAL A 249 34.60 10.42 14.36
C VAL A 249 33.08 10.53 14.35
N MET A 250 32.50 10.80 15.51
CA MET A 250 31.08 11.12 15.63
C MET A 250 30.87 12.60 15.30
N ILE A 251 29.88 12.89 14.45
CA ILE A 251 29.43 14.24 14.08
C ILE A 251 28.06 14.50 14.68
#